data_AF-A0A1F0BBN4-F1
#
_entry.id   AF-A0A1F0BBN4-F1
#
_cell.length_a   1.000
_cell.length_b   1.000
_cell.length_c   1.000
_cell.angle_alpha   90.00
_cell.angle_beta   90.00
_cell.angle_gamma   90.00
#
_symmetry.space_group_name_H-M   'P 1'
#
loop_
_entity.id
_entity.type
_entity.pdbx_description
1 polymer ?
#
loop_
_entity_poly.entity_id
_entity_poly.type
_entity_poly.pdbx_seq_one_letter_code
_entity_poly.pdbx_strand_id
1 'polypeptide(L)'
;MSKSRSVLDTFANPVEFNEVVKEQFTLPTEGIVMSFSTGQIEAADNKPAIAYGSLQCAESDEYELYSQINRTSNVPKFKVKLRGFSNQDLSSLVGQVVDLSNAEISFKQNKFQQPIGIDLVLNIEEVL
;
A
#
# COMPACT_ATOMS: atom_id res chain seq x y z
N MET A 1 40.03 1.10 -14.27
CA MET A 1 38.84 1.56 -13.52
C MET A 1 37.81 0.45 -13.54
N SER A 2 37.51 -0.15 -12.39
CA SER A 2 36.43 -1.15 -12.31
C SER A 2 35.11 -0.43 -12.49
N LYS A 3 34.35 -0.73 -13.56
CA LYS A 3 33.00 -0.21 -13.71
C LYS A 3 32.18 -0.77 -12.56
N SER A 4 31.70 0.08 -11.65
CA SER A 4 30.74 -0.31 -10.64
C SER A 4 29.50 -0.83 -11.36
N ARG A 5 29.26 -2.14 -11.31
CA ARG A 5 28.00 -2.74 -11.77
C ARG A 5 26.88 -2.18 -10.91
N SER A 6 25.79 -1.76 -11.54
CA SER A 6 24.59 -1.37 -10.80
C SER A 6 24.04 -2.60 -10.09
N VAL A 7 23.48 -2.43 -8.90
CA VAL A 7 22.73 -3.49 -8.22
C VAL A 7 21.59 -3.99 -9.13
N LEU A 8 21.04 -3.12 -9.97
CA LEU A 8 20.04 -3.48 -10.98
C LEU A 8 20.58 -4.41 -12.07
N ASP A 9 21.89 -4.36 -12.38
CA ASP A 9 22.53 -5.26 -13.35
C ASP A 9 22.74 -6.68 -12.80
N THR A 10 22.43 -6.89 -11.51
CA THR A 10 22.56 -8.18 -10.81
C THR A 10 21.35 -9.08 -11.06
N PHE A 11 20.18 -8.50 -11.38
CA PHE A 11 18.93 -9.22 -11.59
C PHE A 11 18.67 -9.41 -13.08
N ALA A 12 18.20 -10.60 -13.49
CA ALA A 12 17.98 -10.91 -14.89
C ALA A 12 16.80 -10.13 -15.48
N ASN A 13 15.82 -9.73 -14.66
CA ASN A 13 14.66 -8.94 -15.06
C ASN A 13 13.99 -8.24 -13.85
N PRO A 14 13.06 -7.29 -14.09
CA PRO A 14 12.35 -6.60 -13.01
C PRO A 14 11.49 -7.49 -12.11
N VAL A 15 11.02 -8.65 -12.58
CA VAL A 15 10.23 -9.58 -11.76
C VAL A 15 11.11 -10.18 -10.67
N GLU A 16 12.30 -10.66 -11.05
CA GLU A 16 13.28 -11.21 -10.10
C GLU A 16 13.71 -10.18 -9.05
N PHE A 17 13.98 -8.94 -9.47
CA PHE A 17 14.27 -7.85 -8.55
C PHE A 17 13.12 -7.63 -7.55
N ASN A 18 11.88 -7.59 -8.03
CA ASN A 18 10.71 -7.36 -7.21
C ASN A 18 10.51 -8.47 -6.16
N GLU A 19 10.70 -9.74 -6.52
CA GLU A 19 10.57 -10.85 -5.57
C GLU A 19 11.63 -10.77 -4.45
N VAL A 20 12.90 -10.54 -4.79
CA VAL A 20 13.96 -10.40 -3.78
C VAL A 20 13.73 -9.18 -2.88
N VAL A 21 13.24 -8.08 -3.45
CA VAL A 21 12.95 -6.87 -2.69
C VAL A 21 11.76 -7.06 -1.75
N LYS A 22 10.73 -7.82 -2.15
CA LYS A 22 9.60 -8.15 -1.27
C LYS A 22 10.05 -8.87 0.00
N GLU A 23 11.00 -9.81 -0.11
CA GLU A 23 11.54 -10.54 1.04
C GLU A 23 12.28 -9.66 2.06
N GLN A 24 12.71 -8.46 1.66
CA GLN A 24 13.39 -7.52 2.56
C GLN A 24 12.41 -6.67 3.40
N PHE A 25 11.11 -6.70 3.09
CA PHE A 25 10.11 -5.94 3.85
C PHE A 25 9.41 -6.85 4.86
N THR A 26 9.46 -6.48 6.12
CA THR A 26 8.49 -6.95 7.10
C THR A 26 7.20 -6.17 6.88
N LEU A 27 6.17 -6.86 6.40
CA LEU A 27 4.87 -6.25 6.21
C LEU A 27 4.12 -6.17 7.54
N PRO A 28 3.37 -5.08 7.79
CA PRO A 28 2.47 -5.04 8.93
C PRO A 28 1.39 -6.11 8.73
N THR A 29 1.13 -6.90 9.77
CA THR A 29 0.06 -7.92 9.76
C THR A 29 -1.29 -7.33 10.14
N GLU A 30 -1.31 -6.18 10.81
CA GLU A 30 -2.51 -5.46 11.19
C GLU A 30 -2.29 -3.95 11.03
N GLY A 31 -3.37 -3.21 10.81
CA GLY A 31 -3.32 -1.76 10.77
C GLY A 31 -4.60 -1.10 11.24
N ILE A 32 -4.47 -0.03 12.03
CA ILE A 32 -5.57 0.83 12.45
C ILE A 32 -5.86 1.84 11.34
N VAL A 33 -7.10 1.87 10.86
CA VAL A 33 -7.53 2.78 9.80
C VAL A 33 -7.66 4.20 10.36
N MET A 34 -6.81 5.10 9.90
CA MET A 34 -6.78 6.50 10.35
C MET A 34 -7.68 7.39 9.50
N SER A 35 -7.81 7.08 8.21
CA SER A 35 -8.66 7.80 7.26
C SER A 35 -8.79 6.98 5.98
N PHE A 36 -9.67 7.41 5.07
CA PHE A 36 -9.83 6.80 3.76
C PHE A 36 -9.90 7.87 2.67
N SER A 37 -9.69 7.45 1.43
CA SER A 37 -9.89 8.26 0.23
C SER A 37 -10.51 7.42 -0.87
N THR A 38 -11.50 7.96 -1.55
CA THR A 38 -12.13 7.34 -2.72
C THR A 38 -12.05 8.27 -3.93
N GLY A 39 -12.32 7.76 -5.12
CA GLY A 39 -12.43 8.56 -6.33
C GLY A 39 -12.63 7.71 -7.57
N GLN A 40 -12.57 8.35 -8.73
CA GLN A 40 -12.66 7.68 -10.02
C GLN A 40 -11.44 8.01 -10.89
N ILE A 41 -10.91 6.98 -11.53
CA ILE A 41 -9.88 7.12 -12.56
C ILE A 41 -10.60 7.03 -13.90
N GLU A 42 -10.74 8.19 -14.55
CA GLU A 42 -11.21 8.28 -15.92
C GLU A 42 -10.20 7.57 -16.84
N ALA A 43 -10.68 6.60 -17.61
CA ALA A 43 -9.84 5.90 -18.56
C ALA A 43 -9.84 6.64 -19.90
N ALA A 44 -8.70 6.68 -20.57
CA ALA A 44 -8.65 7.08 -21.98
C ALA A 44 -9.39 6.05 -22.86
N ASP A 45 -9.78 6.45 -24.06
CA ASP A 45 -10.29 5.56 -25.12
C ASP A 45 -11.66 4.90 -24.83
N ASN A 46 -12.63 5.65 -24.28
CA ASN A 46 -14.01 5.20 -24.02
C ASN A 46 -14.15 3.97 -23.09
N LYS A 47 -13.13 3.70 -22.27
CA LYS A 47 -13.23 2.68 -21.22
C LYS A 47 -14.00 3.25 -20.01
N PRO A 48 -14.74 2.40 -19.28
CA PRO A 48 -15.45 2.86 -18.09
C PRO A 48 -14.47 3.38 -17.04
N ALA A 49 -14.87 4.43 -16.34
CA ALA A 49 -14.14 4.95 -15.19
C ALA A 49 -14.01 3.85 -14.12
N ILE A 50 -12.83 3.77 -13.50
CA ILE A 50 -12.55 2.77 -12.47
C ILE A 50 -12.60 3.47 -11.12
N ALA A 51 -13.53 3.04 -10.26
CA ALA A 51 -13.58 3.50 -8.88
C ALA A 51 -12.37 2.99 -8.11
N TYR A 52 -11.79 3.83 -7.26
CA TYR A 52 -10.74 3.41 -6.34
C TYR A 52 -11.12 3.75 -4.89
N GLY A 53 -10.71 2.86 -3.99
CA GLY A 53 -10.73 3.08 -2.54
C GLY A 53 -9.33 2.86 -1.99
N SER A 54 -8.93 3.68 -1.02
CA SER A 54 -7.68 3.49 -0.28
C SER A 54 -7.86 3.87 1.18
N LEU A 55 -7.25 3.09 2.06
CA LEU A 55 -7.14 3.35 3.48
C LEU A 55 -5.76 3.94 3.77
N GLN A 56 -5.70 4.85 4.73
CA GLN A 56 -4.47 5.25 5.39
C GLN A 56 -4.44 4.58 6.76
N CYS A 57 -3.52 3.66 6.95
CA CYS A 57 -3.40 2.87 8.17
C CYS A 57 -2.14 3.27 8.93
N ALA A 58 -2.21 3.13 10.26
CA ALA A 58 -1.05 3.10 11.14
C ALA A 58 -0.85 1.67 11.63
N GLU A 59 0.39 1.25 11.83
CA GLU A 59 0.65 -0.05 12.45
C GLU A 59 0.15 -0.04 13.89
N SER A 60 -0.53 -1.10 14.32
CA SER A 60 -1.21 -1.15 15.62
C SER A 60 -0.25 -0.91 16.79
N ASP A 61 0.90 -1.57 16.78
CA ASP A 61 1.93 -1.45 17.83
C ASP A 61 2.52 -0.03 17.89
N GLU A 62 2.82 0.57 16.74
CA GLU A 62 3.29 1.95 16.70
C GLU A 62 2.22 2.91 17.20
N TYR A 63 0.97 2.75 16.78
CA TYR A 63 -0.13 3.60 17.22
C TYR A 63 -0.29 3.56 18.75
N GLU A 64 -0.20 2.38 19.35
CA GLU A 64 -0.27 2.23 20.81
C GLU A 64 0.85 3.01 21.50
N LEU A 65 2.10 2.88 21.05
CA LEU A 65 3.23 3.63 21.61
C LEU A 65 3.04 5.15 21.52
N TYR A 66 2.56 5.66 20.38
CA TYR A 66 2.28 7.10 20.22
C TYR A 66 1.09 7.56 21.06
N SER A 67 0.11 6.68 21.33
CA SER A 67 -1.04 6.97 22.17
C SER A 67 -0.64 7.21 23.63
N GLN A 68 0.32 6.42 24.14
CA GLN A 68 0.83 6.53 25.52
C GLN A 68 1.45 7.90 25.83
N ILE A 69 1.95 8.59 24.79
CA ILE A 69 2.54 9.93 24.90
C ILE A 69 1.64 11.05 24.34
N ASN A 70 0.37 10.76 24.02
CA ASN A 70 -0.59 11.70 23.41
C ASN A 70 -0.07 12.35 22.11
N ARG A 71 0.62 11.58 21.26
CA ARG A 71 1.20 12.04 19.98
C ARG A 71 0.70 11.23 18.78
N THR A 72 -0.50 10.68 18.82
CA THR A 72 -1.08 9.86 17.73
C THR A 72 -1.11 10.58 16.37
N SER A 73 -1.09 11.92 16.35
CA SER A 73 -0.95 12.70 15.10
C SER A 73 0.36 12.43 14.34
N ASN A 74 1.40 11.98 15.04
CA ASN A 74 2.75 11.77 14.53
C ASN A 74 3.03 10.32 14.16
N VAL A 75 2.07 9.40 14.35
CA VAL A 75 2.25 8.00 13.98
C VAL A 75 2.54 7.91 12.46
N PRO A 76 3.55 7.13 12.04
CA PRO A 76 3.75 6.81 10.64
C PRO A 76 2.48 6.21 10.04
N LYS A 77 2.20 6.55 8.77
CA LYS A 77 1.02 6.08 8.06
C LYS A 77 1.42 5.49 6.72
N PHE A 78 0.79 4.40 6.35
CA PHE A 78 0.96 3.75 5.06
C PHE A 78 -0.38 3.57 4.36
N LYS A 79 -0.32 3.49 3.03
CA LYS A 79 -1.51 3.38 2.19
C LYS A 79 -1.80 1.92 1.88
N VAL A 80 -3.05 1.52 2.09
CA VAL A 80 -3.62 0.24 1.65
C VAL A 80 -4.64 0.53 0.55
N LYS A 81 -4.43 -0.01 -0.64
CA LYS A 81 -5.36 0.09 -1.77
C LYS A 81 -6.37 -1.05 -1.73
N LEU A 82 -7.63 -0.75 -2.04
CA LEU A 82 -8.71 -1.73 -2.04
C LEU A 82 -8.98 -2.22 -3.47
N ARG A 83 -8.63 -3.47 -3.75
CA ARG A 83 -8.98 -4.17 -4.99
C ARG A 83 -10.46 -4.54 -4.95
N GLY A 84 -11.17 -4.34 -6.06
CA GLY A 84 -12.61 -4.61 -6.15
C GLY A 84 -13.52 -3.53 -5.57
N PHE A 85 -12.97 -2.37 -5.18
CA PHE A 85 -13.77 -1.23 -4.75
C PHE A 85 -14.75 -0.78 -5.85
N SER A 86 -16.01 -0.64 -5.47
CA SER A 86 -17.16 -0.29 -6.31
C SER A 86 -18.09 0.70 -5.56
N ASN A 87 -17.50 1.74 -4.97
CA ASN A 87 -18.20 2.82 -4.24
C ASN A 87 -18.91 2.38 -2.95
N GLN A 88 -18.46 1.31 -2.30
CA GLN A 88 -18.89 0.97 -0.95
C GLN A 88 -18.51 2.11 0.02
N ASP A 89 -19.32 2.30 1.07
CA ASP A 89 -18.97 3.23 2.14
C ASP A 89 -17.83 2.66 3.00
N LEU A 90 -16.79 3.45 3.19
CA LEU A 90 -15.61 3.10 3.99
C LEU A 90 -15.59 3.84 5.35
N SER A 91 -16.59 4.67 5.63
CA SER A 91 -16.62 5.51 6.83
C SER A 91 -16.61 4.71 8.13
N SER A 92 -17.27 3.54 8.13
CA SER A 92 -17.31 2.62 9.27
C SER A 92 -15.96 2.00 9.62
N LEU A 93 -15.00 2.00 8.68
CA LEU A 93 -13.68 1.42 8.90
C LEU A 93 -12.78 2.34 9.72
N VAL A 94 -13.03 3.64 9.77
CA VAL A 94 -12.17 4.58 10.50
C VAL A 94 -12.14 4.22 11.99
N GLY A 95 -10.93 4.05 12.52
CA GLY A 95 -10.68 3.61 13.90
C GLY A 95 -10.71 2.09 14.10
N GLN A 96 -11.06 1.30 13.07
CA GLN A 96 -11.02 -0.16 13.14
C GLN A 96 -9.62 -0.70 12.85
N VAL A 97 -9.34 -1.87 13.40
CA VAL A 97 -8.19 -2.69 13.02
C VAL A 97 -8.57 -3.51 11.80
N VAL A 98 -7.70 -3.53 10.79
CA VAL A 98 -7.84 -4.36 9.59
C VAL A 98 -6.70 -5.38 9.57
N ASP A 99 -7.05 -6.63 9.25
CA ASP A 99 -6.08 -7.70 9.00
C ASP A 99 -5.40 -7.47 7.65
N LEU A 100 -4.07 -7.40 7.68
CA LEU A 100 -3.20 -7.17 6.52
C LEU A 100 -2.35 -8.40 6.19
N SER A 101 -2.58 -9.54 6.84
CA SER A 101 -1.81 -10.78 6.62
C SER A 101 -1.84 -11.26 5.17
N ASN A 102 -2.92 -10.98 4.44
CA ASN A 102 -3.08 -11.32 3.02
C ASN A 102 -2.80 -10.14 2.08
N ALA A 103 -2.26 -9.02 2.59
CA ALA A 103 -1.96 -7.86 1.77
C ALA A 103 -0.84 -8.16 0.76
N GLU A 104 -1.11 -7.85 -0.50
CA GLU A 104 -0.13 -7.97 -1.58
C GLU A 104 0.72 -6.69 -1.69
N ILE A 105 2.00 -6.85 -2.01
CA ILE A 105 2.89 -5.73 -2.35
C ILE A 105 2.68 -5.33 -3.82
N SER A 106 2.36 -4.06 -4.05
CA SER A 106 2.32 -3.46 -5.39
C SER A 106 3.35 -2.34 -5.53
N PHE A 107 4.19 -2.42 -6.56
CA PHE A 107 5.20 -1.39 -6.83
C PHE A 107 4.59 -0.21 -7.59
N LYS A 108 4.79 1.01 -7.06
CA LYS A 108 4.56 2.25 -7.81
C LYS A 108 5.70 2.42 -8.79
N GLN A 109 5.36 2.49 -10.07
CA GLN A 109 6.35 2.69 -11.12
C GLN A 109 6.27 4.11 -11.66
N ASN A 110 7.43 4.68 -12.01
CA ASN A 110 7.49 5.92 -12.78
C ASN A 110 7.23 5.65 -14.28
N LYS A 111 7.27 6.70 -15.10
CA LYS A 111 7.08 6.61 -16.56
C LYS A 111 8.08 5.71 -17.30
N PHE A 112 9.19 5.34 -16.65
CA PHE A 112 10.22 4.45 -17.16
C PHE A 112 10.11 3.03 -16.57
N GLN A 113 8.98 2.70 -15.94
CA GLN A 113 8.72 1.42 -15.27
C GLN A 113 9.66 1.12 -14.10
N GLN A 114 10.35 2.13 -13.58
CA GLN A 114 11.23 1.96 -12.42
C GLN A 114 10.42 2.10 -11.13
N PRO A 115 10.64 1.24 -10.12
CA PRO A 115 9.96 1.34 -8.84
C PRO A 115 10.39 2.61 -8.12
N ILE A 116 9.42 3.42 -7.70
CA ILE A 116 9.59 4.66 -6.93
C ILE A 116 8.86 4.62 -5.59
N GLY A 117 8.22 3.50 -5.27
CA GLY A 117 7.53 3.30 -4.01
C GLY A 117 6.75 2.00 -4.00
N ILE A 118 6.11 1.73 -2.87
CA ILE A 118 5.31 0.54 -2.61
C ILE A 118 3.92 0.99 -2.12
N ASP A 119 2.91 0.20 -2.44
CA ASP A 119 1.60 0.18 -1.80
C ASP A 119 1.31 -1.24 -1.33
N LEU A 120 0.50 -1.34 -0.27
CA LEU A 120 -0.19 -2.58 0.07
C LEU A 120 -1.52 -2.63 -0.67
N VAL A 121 -1.94 -3.81 -1.09
CA VAL A 121 -3.21 -4.05 -1.77
C VAL A 121 -3.96 -5.14 -1.03
N LEU A 122 -5.21 -4.88 -0.66
CA LEU A 122 -6.11 -5.85 -0.04
C LEU A 122 -7.38 -5.99 -0.90
N ASN A 123 -8.01 -7.15 -0.90
CA ASN A 123 -9.33 -7.28 -1.51
C ASN A 123 -10.37 -6.61 -0.62
N ILE A 124 -11.33 -5.90 -1.20
CA ILE A 124 -12.34 -5.21 -0.41
C ILE A 124 -13.22 -6.15 0.41
N GLU A 125 -13.42 -7.38 -0.07
CA GLU A 125 -14.16 -8.46 0.61
C GLU A 125 -13.43 -8.97 1.86
N GLU A 126 -12.13 -8.71 1.99
CA GLU A 126 -11.35 -9.03 3.19
C GLU A 126 -11.42 -7.91 4.23
N VAL A 127 -12.00 -6.74 3.87
CA VAL A 127 -12.13 -5.57 4.75
C VAL A 127 -13.57 -5.36 5.23
N LEU A 128 -14.56 -5.62 4.38
CA LEU A 128 -15.98 -5.31 4.61
C LEU A 128 -16.80 -6.51 5.10
#